data_AF-A0A838EDP8-F1
#
_entry.id   AF-A0A838EDP8-F1
#
_cell.length_a   1.000
_cell.length_b   1.000
_cell.length_c   1.000
_cell.angle_alpha   90.00
_cell.angle_beta   90.00
_cell.angle_gamma   90.00
#
_symmetry.space_group_name_H-M   'P 1'
#
loop_
_entity.id
_entity.type
_entity.pdbx_description
1 polymer ?
#
loop_
_entity_poly.entity_id
_entity_poly.type
_entity_poly.pdbx_seq_one_letter_code
_entity_poly.pdbx_strand_id
1 'polypeptide(L)'
;MAVFARGPRREEEPGGGSGLELELDLLACPTCRRELHPWETTCPADGAAAVARAALTREDLPPPPAHLSNEDGPNEDGEGDA
;
A
#
# COMPACT_ATOMS: atom_id res chain seq x y z
N MET A 1 13.89 -19.86 56.52
CA MET A 1 13.13 -19.91 55.26
C MET A 1 13.21 -18.53 54.63
N ALA A 2 13.99 -18.35 53.56
CA ALA A 2 14.11 -17.06 52.87
C ALA A 2 13.23 -17.07 51.62
N VAL A 3 12.28 -16.15 51.54
CA VAL A 3 11.38 -15.98 50.39
C VAL A 3 12.04 -15.00 49.44
N PHE A 4 12.55 -15.50 48.31
CA PHE A 4 13.02 -14.65 47.22
C PHE A 4 11.80 -14.12 46.46
N ALA A 5 11.41 -12.88 46.74
CA ALA A 5 10.43 -12.18 45.93
C ALA A 5 11.01 -11.96 44.52
N ARG A 6 10.45 -12.67 43.52
CA ARG A 6 10.69 -12.37 42.11
C ARG A 6 10.12 -10.99 41.82
N GLY A 7 10.99 -10.01 41.56
CA GLY A 7 10.59 -8.70 41.04
C GLY A 7 9.84 -8.84 39.70
N PRO A 8 9.04 -7.84 39.31
CA PRO A 8 8.25 -7.89 38.08
C PRO A 8 9.19 -8.06 36.86
N ARG A 9 8.84 -9.01 35.99
CA ARG A 9 9.52 -9.22 34.71
C ARG A 9 9.47 -7.90 33.94
N ARG A 10 10.62 -7.39 33.49
CA ARG A 10 10.67 -6.35 32.47
C ARG A 10 9.95 -6.88 31.24
N GLU A 11 8.91 -6.18 30.80
CA GLU A 11 8.30 -6.35 29.49
C GLU A 11 9.41 -6.20 28.45
N GLU A 12 9.61 -7.25 27.65
CA GLU A 12 10.47 -7.20 26.47
C GLU A 12 9.85 -6.19 25.51
N GLU A 13 10.50 -5.02 25.35
CA GLU A 13 10.16 -4.10 24.27
C GLU A 13 10.26 -4.88 22.95
N PRO A 14 9.20 -4.91 22.12
CA PRO A 14 9.31 -5.54 20.81
C PRO A 14 10.37 -4.76 20.03
N GLY A 15 11.51 -5.42 19.81
CA GLY A 15 12.67 -4.83 19.18
C GLY A 15 12.31 -4.14 17.87
N GLY A 16 12.85 -2.94 17.68
CA GLY A 16 12.70 -2.16 16.45
C GLY A 16 13.25 -2.92 15.26
N GLY A 17 12.37 -3.60 14.53
CA GLY A 17 12.68 -4.21 13.25
C GLY A 17 12.85 -3.11 12.21
N SER A 18 14.04 -2.99 11.63
CA SER A 18 14.25 -2.19 10.44
C SER A 18 13.68 -2.95 9.25
N GLY A 19 12.52 -2.52 8.74
CA GLY A 19 11.98 -3.04 7.48
C GLY A 19 12.85 -2.58 6.31
N LEU A 20 13.21 -3.51 5.43
CA LEU A 20 13.96 -3.23 4.20
C LEU A 20 12.98 -3.35 3.03
N GLU A 21 12.55 -2.20 2.51
CA GLU A 21 11.67 -2.15 1.35
C GLU A 21 12.52 -2.23 0.08
N LEU A 22 12.37 -3.33 -0.66
CA LEU A 22 13.03 -3.55 -1.96
C LEU A 22 12.08 -3.07 -3.05
N GLU A 23 12.35 -1.91 -3.63
CA GLU A 23 11.65 -1.44 -4.82
C GLU A 23 12.27 -2.12 -6.05
N LEU A 24 11.53 -3.07 -6.63
CA LEU A 24 11.91 -3.70 -7.88
C LEU A 24 11.52 -2.75 -9.02
N ASP A 25 12.46 -2.43 -9.93
CA ASP A 25 12.22 -1.66 -11.17
C ASP A 25 11.31 -2.44 -12.13
N LEU A 26 10.03 -2.56 -11.77
CA LEU A 26 9.01 -3.20 -12.59
C LEU A 26 8.55 -2.23 -13.67
N LEU A 27 8.45 -2.76 -14.88
CA LEU A 27 7.77 -2.07 -15.97
C LEU A 27 6.28 -2.37 -15.88
N ALA A 28 5.48 -1.57 -16.57
CA ALA A 28 4.05 -1.76 -16.65
C ALA A 28 3.59 -1.56 -18.09
N CYS A 29 2.62 -2.36 -18.51
CA CYS A 29 1.94 -2.14 -19.77
C CYS A 29 1.01 -0.91 -19.65
N PRO A 30 1.08 0.07 -20.56
CA PRO A 30 0.18 1.24 -20.53
C PRO A 30 -1.28 0.85 -20.79
N THR A 31 -1.53 -0.20 -21.58
CA THR A 31 -2.87 -0.65 -21.97
C THR A 31 -3.53 -1.49 -20.89
N CYS A 32 -2.91 -2.61 -20.52
CA CYS A 32 -3.51 -3.60 -19.63
C CYS A 32 -3.06 -3.46 -18.17
N ARG A 33 -2.13 -2.52 -17.89
CA ARG A 33 -1.62 -2.20 -16.54
C ARG A 33 -0.95 -3.36 -15.82
N ARG A 34 -0.65 -4.45 -16.54
CA ARG A 34 0.06 -5.60 -16.00
C ARG A 34 1.51 -5.22 -15.69
N GLU A 35 1.98 -5.66 -14.53
CA GLU A 35 3.39 -5.55 -14.14
C GLU A 35 4.23 -6.54 -14.95
N LEU A 36 5.34 -6.04 -15.48
CA LEU A 36 6.25 -6.72 -16.36
C LEU A 36 7.65 -6.67 -15.74
N HIS A 37 8.42 -7.71 -15.97
CA HIS A 37 9.82 -7.71 -15.57
C HIS A 37 10.62 -6.67 -16.37
N PRO A 38 11.74 -6.15 -15.84
CA PRO A 38 12.54 -5.13 -16.53
C PRO A 38 13.12 -5.59 -17.88
N TRP A 39 13.27 -6.90 -18.12
CA TRP A 39 13.70 -7.44 -19.40
C TRP A 39 12.55 -7.65 -20.41
N GLU A 40 11.30 -7.49 -19.99
CA GLU A 40 10.12 -7.62 -20.85
C GLU A 40 9.74 -6.25 -21.42
N THR A 41 10.34 -5.88 -22.55
CA THR A 41 10.12 -4.57 -23.19
C THR A 41 8.77 -4.45 -23.90
N THR A 42 8.03 -5.55 -24.05
CA THR A 42 6.74 -5.60 -24.75
C THR A 42 5.76 -6.48 -23.99
N CYS A 43 4.52 -6.04 -23.83
CA CYS A 43 3.52 -6.83 -23.11
C CYS A 43 3.07 -8.05 -23.93
N PRO A 44 3.08 -9.26 -23.37
CA PRO A 44 2.67 -10.47 -24.10
C PRO A 44 1.16 -10.57 -24.34
N ALA A 45 0.33 -9.75 -23.69
CA ALA A 45 -1.12 -9.78 -23.83
C ALA A 45 -1.62 -8.94 -25.01
N ASP A 46 -1.11 -7.72 -25.13
CA ASP A 46 -1.58 -6.72 -26.09
C ASP A 46 -0.49 -6.20 -27.05
N GLY A 47 0.77 -6.56 -26.83
CA GLY A 47 1.88 -6.18 -27.70
C GLY A 47 2.35 -4.72 -27.55
N ALA A 48 1.82 -3.96 -26.60
CA ALA A 48 2.28 -2.60 -26.34
C ALA A 48 3.69 -2.58 -25.72
N ALA A 49 4.42 -1.51 -25.98
CA ALA A 49 5.72 -1.27 -25.35
C ALA A 49 5.56 -1.06 -23.84
N ALA A 50 6.38 -1.76 -23.06
CA ALA A 50 6.40 -1.63 -21.61
C ALA A 50 7.05 -0.30 -21.20
N VAL A 51 6.47 0.37 -20.22
CA VAL A 51 6.95 1.67 -19.71
C VAL A 51 7.23 1.59 -18.22
N ALA A 52 8.04 2.50 -17.69
CA ALA A 52 8.24 2.60 -16.24
C ALA A 52 6.90 2.90 -15.56
N ARG A 53 6.63 2.27 -14.42
CA ARG A 53 5.37 2.45 -13.70
C ARG A 53 5.11 3.91 -13.30
N ALA A 54 6.17 4.65 -13.01
CA ALA A 54 6.13 6.09 -12.72
C ALA A 54 5.77 6.97 -13.94
N ALA A 55 5.90 6.45 -15.17
CA ALA A 55 5.56 7.18 -16.39
C ALA A 55 4.07 7.08 -16.76
N LEU A 56 3.31 6.22 -16.06
CA LEU A 56 1.88 6.09 -16.27
C LEU A 56 1.14 7.30 -15.68
N THR A 57 0.36 8.01 -16.50
CA THR A 57 -0.38 9.18 -16.01
C THR A 57 -1.68 8.73 -15.33
N ARG A 58 -2.22 9.61 -14.47
CA ARG A 58 -3.48 9.34 -13.76
C ARG A 58 -4.67 9.30 -14.72
N GLU A 59 -4.56 9.96 -15.87
CA GLU A 59 -5.57 9.99 -16.94
C GLU A 59 -5.78 8.63 -17.60
N ASP A 60 -4.80 7.71 -17.49
CA ASP A 60 -4.92 6.33 -17.95
C ASP A 60 -5.72 5.43 -16.97
N LEU A 61 -6.12 5.93 -15.79
CA LEU A 61 -6.94 5.16 -14.86
C LEU A 61 -8.43 5.35 -15.15
N PRO A 62 -9.21 4.25 -15.22
CA PRO A 62 -10.65 4.37 -15.20
C PRO A 62 -11.08 5.10 -13.92
N PRO A 63 -12.17 5.88 -13.97
CA PRO A 63 -12.69 6.52 -12.77
C PRO A 63 -12.97 5.44 -11.71
N PRO A 64 -12.66 5.71 -10.43
CA PRO A 64 -12.98 4.76 -9.37
C PRO A 64 -14.49 4.46 -9.41
N PRO A 65 -14.89 3.22 -9.09
CA PRO A 65 -16.30 2.86 -9.09
C PRO A 65 -17.06 3.74 -8.07
N ALA A 66 -18.27 4.16 -8.43
CA ALA A 66 -19.02 5.19 -7.71
C ALA A 66 -19.23 4.90 -6.21
N HIS A 67 -19.26 3.63 -5.80
CA HIS A 67 -19.38 3.23 -4.39
C HIS A 67 -18.11 3.47 -3.55
N LEU A 68 -16.98 3.75 -4.18
CA LEU A 68 -15.72 4.14 -3.53
C LEU A 68 -15.49 5.65 -3.60
N SER A 69 -16.28 6.37 -4.41
CA SER A 69 -16.36 7.83 -4.40
C SER A 69 -17.24 8.27 -3.25
N ASN A 70 -16.83 7.98 -2.01
CA ASN A 70 -17.43 8.60 -0.85
C ASN A 70 -16.95 10.05 -0.86
N GLU A 71 -17.71 10.91 -1.53
CA GLU A 71 -17.73 12.34 -1.22
C GLU A 71 -17.79 12.47 0.29
N ASP A 72 -16.87 13.27 0.83
CA ASP A 72 -16.78 13.68 2.22
C ASP A 72 -18.16 14.19 2.67
N GLY A 73 -18.99 13.27 3.16
CA GLY A 73 -20.26 13.61 3.80
C GLY A 73 -19.90 14.33 5.09
N PRO A 74 -20.50 15.50 5.38
CA PRO A 74 -20.21 16.20 6.63
C PRO A 74 -20.48 15.23 7.77
N ASN A 75 -19.45 14.95 8.58
CA ASN A 75 -19.62 14.28 9.85
C ASN A 75 -20.50 15.21 10.69
N GLU A 76 -21.79 14.91 10.77
CA GLU A 76 -22.71 15.60 11.66
C GLU A 76 -22.30 15.21 13.09
N ASP A 77 -21.47 16.06 13.70
CA ASP A 77 -21.18 16.08 15.13
C ASP A 77 -22.49 16.22 15.91
N GLY A 78 -23.09 15.09 16.27
CA GLY A 78 -24.33 15.03 17.02
C GLY A 78 -24.17 14.18 18.28
N GLU A 79 -23.72 14.80 19.38
CA GLU A 79 -24.32 14.51 20.69
C GLU A 79 -24.01 15.64 21.69
N GLY A 80 -24.89 16.65 21.69
CA GLY A 80 -25.27 17.30 22.93
C GLY A 80 -26.52 16.59 23.44
N ASP A 81 -26.45 16.01 24.63
CA ASP A 81 -27.63 15.72 25.45
C ASP A 81 -27.35 16.16 26.89
N ALA A 82 -28.43 16.58 27.56
CA ALA A 82 -28.51 17.57 28.62
C ALA A 82 -28.17 17.06 30.04
#